data_AF-A0A447TTQ0-F1
#
_entry.id   AF-A0A447TTQ0-F1
#
_cell.length_a   1.000
_cell.length_b   1.000
_cell.length_c   1.000
_cell.angle_alpha   90.00
_cell.angle_beta   90.00
_cell.angle_gamma   90.00
#
_symmetry.space_group_name_H-M   'P 1'
#
loop_
_entity.id
_entity.type
_entity.pdbx_description
1 polymer ?
#
loop_
_entity_poly.entity_id
_entity_poly.type
_entity_poly.pdbx_seq_one_letter_code
_entity_poly.pdbx_strand_id
1 'polypeptide(L)'
;MPEGYHTLTLTQDEQRTHCRIIVAPPRCYEPQALLEGKKLWGACVQLYTLRSEKNWGIGDFGDLKSMLVDVATRGGAFIGLNPIHALYPANPESASPYSPSSRRWLNVIYIDGQRRRRFPPERRGAGMVANARHTAKSCEQARDAQWGGLRLPLPR
;
A
#
# COMPACT_ATOMS: atom_id res chain seq x y z
N MET A 1 23.37 -20.11 -19.83
CA MET A 1 23.42 -18.66 -19.53
C MET A 1 22.77 -18.43 -18.17
N PRO A 2 23.25 -17.48 -17.36
CA PRO A 2 22.61 -17.18 -16.07
C PRO A 2 21.24 -16.51 -16.27
N GLU A 3 20.37 -16.61 -15.26
CA GLU A 3 19.10 -15.90 -15.23
C GLU A 3 19.30 -14.39 -15.35
N GLY A 4 18.39 -13.71 -16.04
CA GLY A 4 18.45 -12.27 -16.25
C GLY A 4 18.16 -11.83 -17.68
N TYR A 5 18.50 -10.58 -17.95
CA TYR A 5 18.25 -9.91 -19.21
C TYR A 5 19.55 -9.80 -20.01
N HIS A 6 19.55 -10.42 -21.19
CA HIS A 6 20.68 -10.46 -22.11
C HIS A 6 20.31 -9.80 -23.44
N THR A 7 21.32 -9.41 -24.20
CA THR A 7 21.14 -8.83 -25.54
C THR A 7 21.84 -9.72 -26.56
N LEU A 8 21.07 -10.30 -27.48
CA LEU A 8 21.59 -10.90 -28.69
C LEU A 8 21.77 -9.81 -29.74
N THR A 9 22.98 -9.68 -30.26
CA THR A 9 23.28 -8.78 -31.36
C THR A 9 23.64 -9.61 -32.58
N LEU A 10 22.88 -9.48 -33.66
CA LEU A 10 23.23 -10.05 -34.96
C LEU A 10 23.87 -8.95 -35.81
N THR A 11 24.98 -9.26 -36.46
CA THR A 11 25.67 -8.36 -37.40
C THR A 11 25.74 -9.05 -38.76
N GLN A 12 25.28 -8.38 -39.81
CA GLN A 12 25.38 -8.81 -41.20
C GLN A 12 25.78 -7.60 -42.05
N ASP A 13 26.95 -7.67 -42.69
CA ASP A 13 27.60 -6.53 -43.34
C ASP A 13 27.68 -5.32 -42.37
N GLU A 14 27.14 -4.16 -42.77
CA GLU A 14 27.07 -2.96 -41.93
C GLU A 14 25.84 -2.93 -41.00
N GLN A 15 24.90 -3.87 -41.14
CA GLN A 15 23.66 -3.90 -40.38
C GLN A 15 23.84 -4.60 -39.04
N ARG A 16 23.30 -4.00 -37.98
CA ARG A 16 23.20 -4.58 -36.64
C ARG A 16 21.77 -4.59 -36.15
N THR A 17 21.32 -5.74 -35.63
CA THR A 17 20.00 -5.89 -35.02
C THR A 17 20.14 -6.45 -33.62
N HIS A 18 19.31 -5.94 -32.71
CA HIS A 18 19.31 -6.36 -31.31
C HIS A 18 18.02 -7.07 -30.94
N CYS A 19 18.13 -8.15 -30.19
CA CYS A 19 17.02 -8.87 -29.59
C CYS A 19 17.30 -9.08 -28.09
N ARG A 20 16.29 -8.89 -27.24
CA ARG A 20 16.41 -9.17 -25.81
C ARG A 20 16.14 -10.64 -25.55
N ILE A 21 17.11 -11.34 -24.96
CA ILE A 21 16.93 -12.71 -24.46
C ILE A 21 16.69 -12.62 -22.95
N ILE A 22 15.59 -13.21 -22.47
CA ILE A 22 15.25 -13.25 -21.06
C ILE A 22 15.38 -14.71 -20.60
N VAL A 23 16.29 -14.96 -19.67
CA VAL A 23 16.46 -16.28 -19.03
C VAL A 23 15.78 -16.22 -17.67
N ALA A 24 14.70 -16.97 -17.48
CA ALA A 24 13.91 -16.97 -16.25
C ALA A 24 14.05 -18.31 -15.50
N PRO A 25 13.97 -18.31 -14.15
CA PRO A 25 13.93 -19.55 -13.39
C PRO A 25 12.66 -20.35 -13.71
N PRO A 26 12.68 -21.69 -13.58
CA PRO A 26 11.51 -22.53 -13.81
C PRO A 26 10.45 -22.39 -12.72
N ARG A 27 10.80 -21.84 -11.55
CA ARG A 27 9.91 -21.63 -10.40
C ARG A 27 10.10 -20.24 -9.83
N CYS A 28 9.03 -19.66 -9.30
CA CYS A 28 9.09 -18.45 -8.49
C CYS A 28 9.79 -18.72 -7.15
N TYR A 29 10.23 -17.65 -6.49
CA TYR A 29 10.76 -17.74 -5.14
C TYR A 29 9.71 -18.28 -4.17
N GLU A 30 10.14 -19.23 -3.34
CA GLU A 30 9.37 -19.78 -2.23
C GLU A 30 10.18 -19.61 -0.94
N PRO A 31 9.63 -19.00 0.12
CA PRO A 31 10.31 -18.91 1.41
C PRO A 31 10.68 -20.29 1.97
N GLN A 32 11.85 -20.39 2.61
CA GLN A 32 12.37 -21.63 3.19
C GLN A 32 11.35 -22.35 4.09
N ALA A 33 10.56 -21.61 4.86
CA ALA A 33 9.53 -22.18 5.71
C ALA A 33 8.47 -22.99 4.92
N LEU A 34 8.08 -22.54 3.71
CA LEU A 34 7.16 -23.29 2.87
C LEU A 34 7.83 -24.53 2.26
N LEU A 35 9.11 -24.42 1.88
CA LEU A 35 9.89 -25.57 1.39
C LEU A 35 10.05 -26.66 2.45
N GLU A 36 10.15 -26.26 3.72
CA GLU A 36 10.18 -27.15 4.89
C GLU A 36 8.79 -27.69 5.28
N GLY A 37 7.73 -27.36 4.53
CA GLY A 37 6.37 -27.81 4.80
C GLY A 37 5.69 -27.15 6.00
N LYS A 38 6.22 -26.02 6.51
CA LYS A 38 5.60 -25.29 7.62
C LYS A 38 4.32 -24.61 7.16
N LYS A 39 3.31 -24.61 8.03
CA LYS A 39 2.07 -23.88 7.83
C LYS A 39 2.22 -22.47 8.38
N LEU A 40 2.09 -21.47 7.52
CA LEU A 40 2.17 -20.06 7.89
C LEU A 40 0.76 -19.46 7.88
N TRP A 41 0.52 -18.48 8.76
CA TRP A 41 -0.68 -17.67 8.75
C TRP A 41 -0.29 -16.19 8.74
N GLY A 42 -1.22 -15.34 8.31
CA GLY A 42 -1.05 -13.90 8.30
C GLY A 42 -2.40 -13.20 8.33
N ALA A 43 -2.38 -11.89 8.55
CA ALA A 43 -3.60 -11.08 8.56
C ALA A 43 -3.82 -10.43 7.18
N CYS A 44 -5.03 -10.52 6.62
CA CYS A 44 -5.40 -9.78 5.43
C CYS A 44 -6.25 -8.58 5.83
N VAL A 45 -5.77 -7.37 5.54
CA VAL A 45 -6.45 -6.13 5.95
C VAL A 45 -6.67 -5.19 4.77
N GLN A 46 -7.75 -4.42 4.87
CA GLN A 46 -7.94 -3.22 4.07
C GLN A 46 -7.25 -2.09 4.84
N LEU A 47 -6.08 -1.64 4.38
CA LEU A 47 -5.24 -0.68 5.12
C LEU A 47 -6.02 0.56 5.52
N TYR A 48 -6.85 1.09 4.61
CA TYR A 48 -7.68 2.27 4.85
C TYR A 48 -8.70 2.10 5.99
N THR A 49 -9.03 0.88 6.41
CA THR A 49 -9.98 0.63 7.51
C THR A 49 -9.31 0.56 8.88
N LEU A 50 -7.98 0.50 8.96
CA LEU A 50 -7.29 0.47 10.25
C LEU A 50 -7.55 1.75 11.05
N ARG A 51 -7.72 1.58 12.36
CA ARG A 51 -7.99 2.65 13.31
C ARG A 51 -6.92 2.64 14.39
N SER A 52 -6.38 3.80 14.69
CA SER A 52 -5.51 4.03 15.84
C SER A 52 -5.76 5.41 16.41
N GLU A 53 -5.27 5.67 17.63
CA GLU A 53 -5.34 6.98 18.26
C GLU A 53 -4.50 8.05 17.52
N LYS A 54 -3.57 7.62 16.67
CA LYS A 54 -2.58 8.49 16.02
C LYS A 54 -2.96 8.85 14.59
N ASN A 55 -3.77 8.02 13.93
CA ASN A 55 -4.12 8.21 12.54
C ASN A 55 -5.22 9.27 12.35
N TRP A 56 -5.31 9.82 11.14
CA TRP A 56 -6.19 10.96 10.84
C TRP A 56 -7.57 10.51 10.30
N GLY A 57 -8.09 9.40 10.82
CA GLY A 57 -9.37 8.85 10.36
C GLY A 57 -9.27 7.94 9.14
N ILE A 58 -8.06 7.56 8.73
CA ILE A 58 -7.77 6.51 7.76
C ILE A 58 -6.50 5.78 8.21
N GLY A 59 -6.43 4.47 8.01
CA GLY A 59 -5.22 3.72 8.34
C GLY A 59 -4.04 4.09 7.44
N ASP A 60 -2.85 4.25 8.03
CA ASP A 60 -1.64 4.68 7.33
C ASP A 60 -0.45 3.71 7.50
N PHE A 61 0.71 4.03 6.92
CA PHE A 61 1.91 3.18 7.04
C PHE A 61 2.48 3.09 8.47
N GLY A 62 2.17 4.05 9.34
CA GLY A 62 2.48 4.01 10.76
C GLY A 62 1.63 2.97 11.50
N ASP A 63 0.35 2.87 11.17
CA ASP A 63 -0.55 1.83 11.68
C ASP A 63 -0.11 0.45 11.20
N LEU A 64 0.20 0.32 9.91
CA LEU A 64 0.70 -0.94 9.32
C LEU A 64 1.96 -1.41 10.04
N LYS A 65 2.89 -0.50 10.34
CA LYS A 65 4.12 -0.83 11.08
C LYS A 65 3.80 -1.35 12.48
N SER A 66 2.84 -0.73 13.17
CA SER A 66 2.44 -1.14 14.51
C SER A 66 1.78 -2.52 14.48
N MET A 67 0.86 -2.73 13.53
CA MET A 67 0.18 -4.02 13.33
C MET A 67 1.16 -5.15 12.98
N LEU A 68 2.22 -4.86 12.23
CA LEU A 68 3.24 -5.85 11.87
C LEU A 68 3.92 -6.44 13.12
N VAL A 69 4.22 -5.60 14.11
CA VAL A 69 4.80 -6.05 15.39
C VAL A 69 3.80 -6.93 16.14
N ASP A 70 2.53 -6.51 16.21
CA ASP A 70 1.48 -7.27 16.91
C ASP A 70 1.19 -8.64 16.26
N VAL A 71 1.17 -8.70 14.93
CA VAL A 71 0.99 -9.96 14.19
C VAL A 71 2.20 -10.87 14.38
N ALA A 72 3.42 -10.32 14.28
CA ALA A 72 4.65 -11.10 14.46
C ALA A 72 4.78 -11.68 15.87
N THR A 73 4.46 -10.91 16.91
CA THR A 73 4.49 -11.40 18.32
C THR A 73 3.51 -12.54 18.58
N ARG A 74 2.46 -12.67 17.76
CA ARG A 74 1.49 -13.79 17.81
C ARG A 74 1.87 -14.96 16.88
N GLY A 75 3.02 -14.88 16.21
CA GLY A 75 3.51 -15.91 15.29
C GLY A 75 2.98 -15.79 13.86
N GLY A 76 2.37 -14.66 13.49
CA GLY A 76 1.96 -14.41 12.11
C GLY A 76 3.16 -14.06 11.23
N ALA A 77 3.15 -14.59 10.00
CA ALA A 77 4.27 -14.50 9.07
C ALA A 77 4.16 -13.33 8.06
N PHE A 78 2.95 -12.80 7.84
CA PHE A 78 2.72 -11.73 6.88
C PHE A 78 1.47 -10.90 7.19
N ILE A 79 1.40 -9.71 6.58
CA ILE A 79 0.18 -8.92 6.46
C ILE A 79 -0.11 -8.71 4.98
N GLY A 80 -1.26 -9.20 4.52
CA GLY A 80 -1.79 -8.97 3.18
C GLY A 80 -2.55 -7.65 3.12
N LEU A 81 -2.37 -6.89 2.03
CA LEU A 81 -2.95 -5.56 1.86
C LEU A 81 -3.85 -5.52 0.62
N ASN A 82 -4.79 -4.58 0.63
CA ASN A 82 -5.41 -4.09 -0.60
C ASN A 82 -4.38 -3.38 -1.49
N PRO A 83 -4.67 -3.19 -2.79
CA PRO A 83 -3.78 -2.42 -3.65
C PRO A 83 -3.50 -1.02 -3.07
N ILE A 84 -2.22 -0.67 -2.93
CA ILE A 84 -1.75 0.62 -2.40
C ILE A 84 -1.28 1.57 -3.51
N HIS A 85 -1.76 1.33 -4.73
CA HIS A 85 -1.42 2.07 -5.94
C HIS A 85 -1.86 3.53 -5.88
N ALA A 86 -1.12 4.42 -6.54
CA ALA A 86 -1.48 5.83 -6.65
C ALA A 86 -2.88 6.00 -7.22
N LEU A 87 -3.71 6.77 -6.51
CA LEU A 87 -5.05 7.19 -6.95
C LEU A 87 -4.97 8.64 -7.45
N TYR A 88 -6.04 9.42 -7.22
CA TYR A 88 -6.18 10.79 -7.68
C TYR A 88 -6.18 11.75 -6.48
N PRO A 89 -5.03 12.37 -6.13
CA PRO A 89 -4.99 13.32 -5.01
C PRO A 89 -5.96 14.50 -5.17
N ALA A 90 -6.23 14.90 -6.42
CA ALA A 90 -7.16 15.97 -6.78
C ALA A 90 -8.64 15.54 -6.79
N ASN A 91 -8.95 14.24 -6.68
CA ASN A 91 -10.32 13.72 -6.61
C ASN A 91 -10.41 12.59 -5.56
N PRO A 92 -10.45 12.93 -4.26
CA PRO A 92 -10.36 11.95 -3.18
C PRO A 92 -11.53 10.96 -3.14
N GLU A 93 -12.71 11.32 -3.67
CA GLU A 93 -13.87 10.44 -3.75
C GLU A 93 -13.67 9.27 -4.72
N SER A 94 -12.71 9.39 -5.66
CA SER A 94 -12.25 8.26 -6.48
C SER A 94 -11.32 7.35 -5.67
N ALA A 95 -11.89 6.72 -4.63
CA ALA A 95 -11.16 6.02 -3.58
C ALA A 95 -10.99 4.51 -3.84
N SER A 96 -11.52 3.97 -4.96
CA SER A 96 -11.41 2.54 -5.28
C SER A 96 -9.93 2.13 -5.46
N PRO A 97 -9.40 1.21 -4.64
CA PRO A 97 -8.03 0.71 -4.78
C PRO A 97 -7.77 0.01 -6.12
N TYR A 98 -8.82 -0.43 -6.80
CA TYR A 98 -8.76 -1.21 -8.03
C TYR A 98 -8.88 -0.36 -9.30
N SER A 99 -9.09 0.95 -9.17
CA SER A 99 -9.11 1.90 -10.30
C SER A 99 -7.99 2.95 -10.17
N PRO A 100 -6.70 2.55 -10.13
CA PRO A 100 -5.61 3.46 -9.86
C PRO A 100 -5.23 4.32 -11.07
N SER A 101 -4.67 5.50 -10.77
CA SER A 101 -4.02 6.35 -11.79
C SER A 101 -2.70 5.75 -12.27
N SER A 102 -1.99 5.00 -11.41
CA SER A 102 -0.79 4.26 -11.79
C SER A 102 -0.55 3.06 -10.86
N ARG A 103 -0.23 1.90 -11.47
CA ARG A 103 0.22 0.69 -10.74
C ARG A 103 1.69 0.75 -10.32
N ARG A 104 2.46 1.72 -10.80
CA ARG A 104 3.90 1.88 -10.50
C ARG A 104 4.16 2.76 -9.28
N TRP A 105 3.24 3.66 -8.95
CA TRP A 105 3.40 4.63 -7.85
C TRP A 105 2.47 4.28 -6.69
N LEU A 106 2.75 4.83 -5.50
CA LEU A 106 2.01 4.58 -4.26
C LEU A 106 0.98 5.68 -3.97
N ASN A 107 -0.11 5.33 -3.29
CA ASN A 107 -1.09 6.29 -2.81
C ASN A 107 -0.54 7.13 -1.64
N VAL A 108 -0.48 8.44 -1.84
CA VAL A 108 0.02 9.41 -0.85
C VAL A 108 -0.86 9.51 0.40
N ILE A 109 -2.12 9.04 0.35
CA ILE A 109 -3.04 9.08 1.49
C ILE A 109 -2.56 8.21 2.67
N TYR A 110 -1.74 7.19 2.40
CA TYR A 110 -1.21 6.28 3.42
C TYR A 110 0.05 6.83 4.13
N ILE A 111 0.47 8.06 3.84
CA ILE A 111 1.62 8.66 4.52
C ILE A 111 1.23 9.01 5.96
N ASP A 112 1.97 8.45 6.92
CA ASP A 112 1.91 8.87 8.34
C ASP A 112 2.34 10.34 8.46
N GLY A 113 1.36 11.20 8.76
CA GLY A 113 1.55 12.64 8.89
C GLY A 113 2.41 13.03 10.11
N GLN A 114 2.40 12.22 11.18
CA GLN A 114 3.16 12.51 12.40
C GLN A 114 4.64 12.18 12.26
N ARG A 115 5.00 11.22 11.40
CA ARG A 115 6.40 10.85 11.14
C ARG A 115 7.09 11.69 10.07
N ARG A 116 6.42 12.71 9.52
CA ARG A 116 7.09 13.62 8.58
C ARG A 116 8.16 14.43 9.32
N ARG A 117 9.38 14.45 8.75
CA ARG A 117 10.42 15.41 9.13
C ARG A 117 9.79 16.81 9.01
N ARG A 118 9.80 17.57 10.10
CA ARG A 118 9.16 18.88 10.23
C ARG A 118 9.58 19.74 9.03
N PHE A 119 8.62 20.26 8.27
CA PHE A 119 8.91 21.36 7.35
C PHE A 119 9.51 22.50 8.19
N PRO A 120 10.60 23.16 7.74
CA PRO A 120 11.02 24.40 8.37
C PRO A 120 9.80 25.34 8.43
N PRO A 121 9.63 26.13 9.51
CA PRO A 121 8.46 26.99 9.65
C PRO A 121 8.52 28.09 8.59
N GLU A 122 8.00 27.80 7.40
CA GLU A 122 7.81 28.80 6.35
C GLU A 122 6.57 29.61 6.71
N ARG A 123 6.79 30.92 6.92
CA ARG A 123 5.75 31.93 7.13
C ARG A 123 4.93 32.12 5.86
N ARG A 124 4.06 31.18 5.50
CA ARG A 124 2.94 31.36 4.54
C ARG A 124 2.07 30.11 4.55
N GLY A 125 0.81 30.26 4.99
CA GLY A 125 -0.20 29.21 4.87
C GLY A 125 -0.89 28.75 6.16
N ALA A 126 -0.84 29.51 7.25
CA ALA A 126 -1.69 29.24 8.43
C ALA A 126 -3.21 29.38 8.16
N GLY A 127 -3.62 29.74 6.93
CA GLY A 127 -5.01 29.89 6.53
C GLY A 127 -5.69 28.66 5.94
N MET A 128 -4.96 27.57 5.62
CA MET A 128 -5.55 26.38 4.97
C MET A 128 -5.57 25.11 5.84
N VAL A 129 -5.31 25.27 7.14
CA VAL A 129 -5.59 24.25 8.18
C VAL A 129 -6.50 24.85 9.27
N ALA A 130 -7.18 25.96 8.95
CA ALA A 130 -8.20 26.56 9.80
C ALA A 130 -9.56 25.89 9.58
N ASN A 131 -9.63 24.56 9.67
CA ASN A 131 -10.89 23.90 10.01
C ASN A 131 -10.74 22.47 10.51
N ALA A 132 -9.72 22.20 11.34
CA ALA A 132 -9.57 20.90 12.02
C ALA A 132 -10.85 20.45 12.77
N ARG A 133 -11.71 21.40 13.21
CA ARG A 133 -13.02 21.10 13.81
C ARG A 133 -14.11 20.72 12.80
N HIS A 134 -14.10 21.28 11.59
CA HIS A 134 -15.00 20.85 10.52
C HIS A 134 -14.56 19.53 9.91
N THR A 135 -13.26 19.31 9.73
CA THR A 135 -12.73 18.03 9.23
C THR A 135 -13.00 16.91 10.24
N ALA A 136 -12.83 17.16 11.54
CA ALA A 136 -13.21 16.21 12.58
C ALA A 136 -14.73 15.93 12.60
N LYS A 137 -15.58 16.96 12.47
CA LYS A 137 -17.04 16.78 12.36
C LYS A 137 -17.47 16.05 11.09
N SER A 138 -16.84 16.29 9.95
CA SER A 138 -17.11 15.54 8.71
C SER A 138 -16.61 14.10 8.79
N CYS A 139 -15.49 13.83 9.48
CA CYS A 139 -15.07 12.48 9.81
C CYS A 139 -16.04 11.79 10.78
N GLU A 140 -16.66 12.51 11.72
CA GLU A 140 -17.76 12.01 12.57
C GLU A 140 -19.06 11.76 11.81
N GLN A 141 -19.45 12.64 10.90
CA GLN A 141 -20.63 12.40 10.06
C GLN A 141 -20.40 11.23 9.08
N ALA A 142 -19.16 11.03 8.61
CA ALA A 142 -18.77 9.83 7.85
C ALA A 142 -18.62 8.57 8.73
N ARG A 143 -18.49 8.69 10.06
CA ARG A 143 -18.57 7.57 11.03
C ARG A 143 -19.98 7.00 11.11
N ASP A 144 -21.01 7.84 11.00
CA ASP A 144 -22.43 7.45 11.10
C ASP A 144 -23.10 7.16 9.75
N ALA A 145 -22.47 7.54 8.63
CA ALA A 145 -22.98 7.24 7.30
C ALA A 145 -23.01 5.72 7.08
N GLN A 146 -24.20 5.18 6.83
CA GLN A 146 -24.41 3.76 6.56
C GLN A 146 -23.85 3.43 5.17
N TRP A 147 -22.60 2.99 5.12
CA TRP A 147 -21.95 2.56 3.88
C TRP A 147 -22.60 1.24 3.42
N GLY A 148 -23.37 1.31 2.34
CA GLY A 148 -24.17 0.21 1.83
C GLY A 148 -23.35 -1.06 1.60
N GLY A 149 -23.72 -2.12 2.32
CA GLY A 149 -23.71 -3.48 1.80
C GLY A 149 -22.44 -4.32 1.91
N LEU A 150 -21.96 -4.62 3.12
CA LEU A 150 -21.52 -5.98 3.45
C LEU A 150 -21.52 -6.19 4.97
N ARG A 151 -22.66 -6.66 5.51
CA ARG A 151 -22.78 -7.04 6.92
C ARG A 151 -22.25 -8.47 7.04
N LEU A 152 -21.01 -8.65 7.50
CA LEU A 152 -20.56 -9.97 7.97
C LEU A 152 -21.19 -10.21 9.35
N PRO A 153 -21.91 -11.33 9.56
CA PRO A 153 -22.48 -11.64 10.86
C PRO A 153 -21.36 -12.03 11.84
N LEU A 154 -21.34 -11.39 13.01
CA LEU A 154 -20.52 -11.82 14.14
C LEU A 154 -21.10 -13.13 14.71
N PRO A 155 -20.28 -14.16 15.00
CA PRO A 155 -20.76 -15.35 15.70
C PRO A 155 -21.14 -15.00 17.15
N ARG A 156 -22.17 -15.69 17.65
CA ARG A 156 -22.72 -15.54 19.01
C ARG A 156 -21.75 -16.03 20.08
#